data_AF-A0A090QZ42-F1
#
_entry.id   AF-A0A090QZ42-F1
#
_cell.length_a   1.000
_cell.length_b   1.000
_cell.length_c   1.000
_cell.angle_alpha   90.00
_cell.angle_beta   90.00
_cell.angle_gamma   90.00
#
_symmetry.space_group_name_H-M   'P 1'
#
loop_
_entity.id
_entity.type
_entity.pdbx_description
1 polymer ?
#
loop_
_entity_poly.entity_id
_entity_poly.type
_entity_poly.pdbx_seq_one_letter_code
_entity_poly.pdbx_strand_id
1 'polypeptide(L)'
;MAVLNGEWGYELGGKRRMKRECAVHQAVQKPLLIASWRAVSGRLRDLCLVILVLLGHTITVQASVSPPPQETVRFAVEGAYPPFSWTEPNGRVMGFDVDIAHALCREMAVRCEIVAQAWPDLIPDLLTHHYDAIIAAMSITEARQQQVAFTEKYAQLPSRYVARRDADLTFTPEGLQGKVLGVVKDTVQDDYVTAQFG
;
A
#
# COMPACT_ATOMS: atom_id res chain seq x y z
N MET A 1 -5.67 10.74 -1.11
CA MET A 1 -5.47 9.28 -1.00
C MET A 1 -6.61 8.72 -0.18
N ALA A 2 -7.12 7.54 -0.56
CA ALA A 2 -8.17 6.84 0.19
C ALA A 2 -7.62 5.55 0.82
N VAL A 3 -8.15 5.18 1.98
CA VAL A 3 -7.70 4.06 2.82
C VAL A 3 -8.90 3.49 3.58
N LEU A 4 -8.80 2.27 4.09
CA LEU A 4 -9.87 1.70 4.91
C LEU A 4 -10.06 2.47 6.22
N ASN A 5 -11.31 2.61 6.63
CA ASN A 5 -11.68 3.27 7.88
C ASN A 5 -11.01 2.58 9.07
N GLY A 6 -10.24 3.35 9.86
CA GLY A 6 -9.56 2.86 11.06
C GLY A 6 -8.21 2.16 10.83
N GLU A 7 -7.77 1.96 9.57
CA GLU A 7 -6.46 1.37 9.29
C GLU A 7 -5.33 2.40 9.23
N TRP A 8 -5.65 3.63 8.80
CA TRP A 8 -4.67 4.71 8.63
C TRP A 8 -5.21 5.99 9.28
N GLY A 9 -5.10 6.07 10.61
CA GLY A 9 -5.50 7.25 11.37
C GLY A 9 -4.35 8.25 11.49
N TYR A 10 -4.58 9.50 11.09
CA TYR A 10 -3.80 10.64 11.55
C TYR A 10 -4.29 11.01 12.96
N GLU A 11 -3.58 10.59 14.00
CA GLU A 11 -3.64 11.32 15.27
C GLU A 11 -2.61 12.45 15.17
N LEU A 12 -3.08 13.69 15.28
CA LEU A 12 -2.23 14.86 15.50
C LEU A 12 -1.47 14.65 16.81
N GLY A 13 -0.28 14.05 16.72
CA GLY A 13 0.60 13.82 17.87
C GLY A 13 0.99 12.35 18.07
N GLY A 14 1.98 11.90 17.29
CA GLY A 14 2.97 10.95 17.80
C GLY A 14 2.58 9.48 17.88
N LYS A 15 3.13 8.71 16.92
CA LYS A 15 3.46 7.27 17.00
C LYS A 15 2.28 6.32 17.25
N ARG A 16 1.83 5.64 16.18
CA ARG A 16 1.46 4.22 16.31
C ARG A 16 2.08 3.34 15.25
N ARG A 17 2.75 2.32 15.77
CA ARG A 17 3.27 1.11 15.12
C ARG A 17 2.08 0.32 14.56
N MET A 18 2.17 -0.03 13.29
CA MET A 18 1.42 -1.08 12.58
C MET A 18 0.90 -2.16 13.53
N LYS A 19 -0.42 -2.22 13.75
CA LYS A 19 -1.06 -3.28 14.55
C LYS A 19 -1.24 -4.54 13.70
N ARG A 20 -0.15 -5.25 13.41
CA ARG A 20 -0.20 -6.66 12.99
C ARG A 20 0.99 -7.40 13.57
N GLU A 21 1.00 -7.66 14.89
CA GLU A 21 1.85 -8.68 15.53
C GLU A 21 1.56 -8.80 17.04
N CYS A 22 0.91 -9.89 17.46
CA CYS A 22 1.22 -10.62 18.69
C CYS A 22 0.37 -11.90 18.77
N ALA A 23 0.72 -12.91 17.98
CA ALA A 23 0.25 -14.29 18.21
C ALA A 23 1.30 -15.37 17.88
N VAL A 24 2.49 -15.02 17.36
CA VAL A 24 3.49 -16.02 16.92
C VAL A 24 4.75 -16.03 17.82
N HIS A 25 4.76 -15.30 18.94
CA HIS A 25 5.95 -15.18 19.80
C HIS A 25 5.81 -15.74 21.23
N GLN A 26 4.80 -16.58 21.52
CA GLN A 26 4.67 -17.25 22.83
C GLN A 26 5.06 -18.75 22.86
N ALA A 27 5.67 -19.29 21.81
CA ALA A 27 6.00 -20.72 21.75
C ALA A 27 7.50 -21.08 21.95
N VAL A 28 8.37 -20.14 22.31
CA VAL A 28 9.82 -20.42 22.50
C VAL A 28 10.34 -19.86 23.81
N GLN A 29 9.71 -20.19 24.94
CA GLN A 29 10.35 -20.18 26.26
C GLN A 29 9.79 -21.32 27.12
N LYS A 30 10.36 -22.51 26.97
CA LYS A 30 10.30 -23.59 27.97
C LYS A 30 11.73 -23.99 28.34
N PRO A 31 12.24 -23.57 29.52
CA PRO A 31 13.45 -24.14 30.08
C PRO A 31 13.02 -25.35 30.93
N LEU A 32 13.06 -26.54 30.33
CA LEU A 32 13.07 -27.79 31.09
C LEU A 32 14.25 -28.60 30.57
N LEU A 33 14.97 -29.23 31.50
CA LEU A 33 16.10 -30.16 31.31
C LEU A 33 17.51 -29.54 31.39
N ILE A 34 17.88 -29.00 32.56
CA ILE A 34 19.28 -29.06 33.03
C ILE A 34 19.29 -29.42 34.52
N ALA A 35 18.94 -30.67 34.85
CA ALA A 35 19.06 -31.15 36.23
C ALA A 35 19.13 -32.69 36.28
N SER A 36 20.21 -33.29 35.78
CA SER A 36 20.63 -34.66 36.17
C SER A 36 21.95 -35.11 35.51
N TRP A 37 23.07 -34.45 35.82
CA TRP A 37 24.40 -35.06 35.58
C TRP A 37 25.28 -34.87 36.82
N ARG A 38 24.94 -35.60 37.88
CA ARG A 38 25.85 -35.87 39.02
C ARG A 38 25.93 -37.37 39.22
N ALA A 39 26.65 -38.07 38.34
CA ALA A 39 27.23 -39.40 38.61
C ALA A 39 28.03 -39.89 37.39
N VAL A 40 29.18 -39.29 37.08
CA VAL A 40 30.22 -39.98 36.31
C VAL A 40 31.57 -39.68 36.96
N SER A 41 32.27 -40.74 37.34
CA SER A 41 33.49 -40.77 38.13
C SER A 41 34.66 -40.04 37.44
N GLY A 42 35.46 -39.35 38.26
CA GLY A 42 36.49 -38.39 37.86
C GLY A 42 37.78 -38.95 37.25
N ARG A 43 37.71 -40.00 36.43
CA ARG A 43 38.87 -40.52 35.67
C ARG A 43 38.69 -40.53 34.15
N LEU A 44 37.50 -40.17 33.67
CA LEU A 44 37.17 -40.04 32.24
C LEU A 44 37.02 -38.59 31.76
N ARG A 45 37.07 -37.60 32.68
CA ARG A 45 36.98 -36.17 32.36
C ARG A 45 38.24 -35.63 31.67
N ASP A 46 39.41 -36.19 31.98
CA ASP A 46 40.69 -35.66 31.51
C ASP A 46 41.08 -36.14 30.10
N LEU A 47 40.52 -37.28 29.64
CA LEU A 47 40.79 -37.78 28.28
C LEU A 47 39.96 -37.07 27.19
N CYS A 48 38.79 -36.52 27.50
CA CYS A 48 38.01 -35.74 26.54
C CYS A 48 38.59 -34.34 26.28
N LEU A 49 39.26 -33.74 27.28
CA LEU A 49 39.84 -32.40 27.16
C LEU A 49 41.04 -32.35 26.20
N VAL A 50 41.82 -33.44 26.09
CA VAL A 50 43.01 -33.47 25.23
C VAL A 50 42.67 -33.70 23.74
N ILE A 51 41.58 -34.43 23.45
CA ILE A 51 41.15 -34.71 22.06
C ILE A 51 40.46 -33.48 21.43
N LEU A 52 39.86 -32.59 22.23
CA LEU A 52 39.20 -31.37 21.75
C LEU A 52 40.16 -30.25 21.29
N VAL A 53 41.43 -30.28 21.69
CA VAL A 53 42.40 -29.21 21.38
C VAL A 53 43.10 -29.40 20.04
N LEU A 54 43.13 -30.62 19.47
CA LEU A 54 43.88 -30.95 18.25
C LEU A 54 43.07 -30.85 16.93
N LEU A 55 41.77 -30.53 16.99
CA LEU A 55 40.91 -30.30 15.82
C LEU A 55 40.42 -28.83 15.73
N GLY A 56 41.25 -27.89 16.18
CA GLY A 56 40.99 -26.46 16.14
C GLY A 56 41.04 -25.85 14.73
N HIS A 57 40.17 -26.29 13.82
CA HIS A 57 39.72 -25.43 12.72
C HIS A 57 38.63 -24.53 13.29
N THR A 58 38.93 -23.23 13.37
CA THR A 58 37.97 -22.19 13.72
C THR A 58 36.86 -22.15 12.67
N ILE A 59 35.77 -22.87 12.92
CA ILE A 59 34.53 -22.70 12.16
C ILE A 59 34.01 -21.31 12.53
N THR A 60 34.33 -20.32 11.71
CA THR A 60 33.68 -19.00 11.78
C THR A 60 32.24 -19.20 11.37
N VAL A 61 31.33 -19.31 12.34
CA VAL A 61 29.90 -19.24 12.10
C VAL A 61 29.61 -17.81 11.62
N GLN A 62 29.54 -17.62 10.31
CA GLN A 62 29.02 -16.39 9.74
C GLN A 62 27.52 -16.38 9.98
N ALA A 63 27.09 -15.66 11.02
CA ALA A 63 25.69 -15.33 11.20
C ALA A 63 25.26 -14.45 10.00
N SER A 64 24.54 -15.04 9.05
CA SER A 64 23.82 -14.28 8.02
C SER A 64 22.69 -13.52 8.71
N VAL A 65 22.95 -12.25 9.04
CA VAL A 65 21.90 -11.33 9.48
C VAL A 65 21.07 -10.99 8.25
N SER A 66 19.98 -11.73 8.04
CA SER A 66 18.94 -11.31 7.10
C SER A 66 18.34 -10.00 7.63
N PRO A 67 18.18 -8.96 6.78
CA PRO A 67 17.46 -7.77 7.21
C PRO A 67 16.05 -8.17 7.68
N PRO A 68 15.48 -7.48 8.68
CA PRO A 68 14.11 -7.76 9.10
C PRO A 68 13.17 -7.64 7.89
N PRO A 69 12.10 -8.46 7.82
CA PRO A 69 11.16 -8.38 6.72
C PRO A 69 10.61 -6.96 6.62
N GLN A 70 10.85 -6.31 5.48
CA GLN A 70 10.32 -4.97 5.22
C GLN A 70 8.83 -5.12 4.87
N GLU A 71 7.99 -4.45 5.63
CA GLU A 71 6.56 -4.34 5.37
C GLU A 71 6.31 -3.87 3.92
N THR A 72 5.32 -4.45 3.24
CA THR A 72 4.94 -4.05 1.88
C THR A 72 3.59 -3.35 1.92
N VAL A 73 3.50 -2.20 1.27
CA VAL A 73 2.25 -1.46 1.08
C VAL A 73 1.91 -1.45 -0.40
N ARG A 74 0.69 -1.89 -0.72
CA ARG A 74 0.12 -1.94 -2.07
C ARG A 74 -0.72 -0.69 -2.30
N PHE A 75 -0.28 0.16 -3.21
CA PHE A 75 -1.00 1.35 -3.64
C PHE A 75 -1.70 1.08 -4.97
N ALA A 76 -3.02 1.23 -4.99
CA ALA A 76 -3.79 1.23 -6.22
C ALA A 76 -3.77 2.61 -6.90
N VAL A 77 -3.59 2.59 -8.22
CA VAL A 77 -3.72 3.72 -9.13
C VAL A 77 -4.60 3.30 -10.32
N GLU A 78 -5.14 4.25 -11.08
CA GLU A 78 -6.07 3.90 -12.18
C GLU A 78 -5.37 3.23 -13.37
N GLY A 79 -4.20 3.72 -13.77
CA GLY A 79 -3.41 3.17 -14.89
C GLY A 79 -3.95 3.50 -16.28
N ALA A 80 -5.04 4.26 -16.39
CA ALA A 80 -5.63 4.70 -17.67
C ALA A 80 -5.96 6.22 -17.71
N TYR A 81 -5.34 7.01 -16.84
CA TYR A 81 -5.62 8.43 -16.65
C TYR A 81 -4.35 9.30 -16.65
N PRO A 82 -3.69 9.52 -17.80
CA PRO A 82 -2.54 10.41 -17.88
C PRO A 82 -2.94 11.88 -17.60
N PRO A 83 -2.08 12.68 -16.95
CA PRO A 83 -0.71 12.36 -16.50
C PRO A 83 -0.65 11.75 -15.09
N PHE A 84 -1.79 11.40 -14.49
CA PHE A 84 -1.85 10.89 -13.11
C PHE A 84 -1.36 9.47 -13.00
N SER A 85 -1.89 8.57 -13.83
CA SER A 85 -1.36 7.22 -13.96
C SER A 85 -1.66 6.64 -15.34
N TRP A 86 -0.69 5.98 -15.97
CA TRP A 86 -0.89 5.24 -17.20
C TRP A 86 0.01 3.99 -17.23
N THR A 87 -0.47 2.95 -17.90
CA THR A 87 0.30 1.72 -18.14
C THR A 87 1.05 1.83 -19.47
N GLU A 88 2.38 1.70 -19.43
CA GLU A 88 3.26 1.63 -20.59
C GLU A 88 3.08 0.29 -21.34
N PRO A 89 3.46 0.19 -22.64
CA PRO A 89 3.37 -1.06 -23.40
C PRO A 89 4.14 -2.25 -22.79
N ASN A 90 5.15 -1.99 -21.96
CA ASN A 90 5.92 -2.99 -21.23
C ASN A 90 5.22 -3.48 -19.93
N GLY A 91 4.00 -2.99 -19.64
CA GLY A 91 3.23 -3.31 -18.45
C GLY A 91 3.56 -2.46 -17.21
N ARG A 92 4.51 -1.52 -17.32
CA ARG A 92 4.93 -0.68 -16.19
C ARG A 92 3.97 0.50 -16.01
N VAL A 93 3.57 0.77 -14.77
CA VAL A 93 2.68 1.89 -14.46
C VAL A 93 3.51 3.11 -14.10
N MET A 94 3.18 4.25 -14.69
CA MET A 94 3.87 5.53 -14.48
C MET A 94 2.88 6.66 -14.26
N GLY A 95 3.36 7.78 -13.72
CA GLY A 95 2.60 9.02 -13.60
C GLY A 95 2.68 9.64 -12.23
N PHE A 96 2.01 10.78 -12.06
CA PHE A 96 2.05 11.57 -10.84
C PHE A 96 1.60 10.80 -9.59
N ASP A 97 0.55 9.98 -9.69
CA ASP A 97 0.05 9.19 -8.55
C ASP A 97 1.04 8.09 -8.15
N VAL A 98 1.76 7.50 -9.12
CA VAL A 98 2.84 6.53 -8.88
C VAL A 98 4.03 7.19 -8.19
N ASP A 99 4.37 8.42 -8.59
CA ASP A 99 5.44 9.19 -7.96
C ASP A 99 5.12 9.53 -6.50
N ILE A 100 3.86 9.88 -6.21
CA ILE A 100 3.38 10.08 -4.83
C ILE A 100 3.50 8.78 -4.03
N ALA A 101 3.01 7.64 -4.56
CA ALA A 101 3.09 6.36 -3.88
C ALA A 101 4.54 6.00 -3.52
N HIS A 102 5.47 6.13 -4.48
CA HIS A 102 6.88 5.89 -4.23
C HIS A 102 7.50 6.85 -3.21
N ALA A 103 7.09 8.13 -3.21
CA ALA A 103 7.55 9.09 -2.22
C ALA A 103 7.09 8.72 -0.80
N LEU A 104 5.82 8.31 -0.65
CA LEU A 104 5.27 7.83 0.62
C LEU A 104 6.00 6.57 1.09
N CYS A 105 6.21 5.59 0.21
CA CYS A 105 6.94 4.37 0.54
C CYS A 105 8.36 4.65 1.03
N ARG A 106 9.08 5.60 0.39
CA ARG A 106 10.41 6.02 0.82
C ARG A 106 10.39 6.65 2.22
N GLU A 107 9.44 7.54 2.48
CA GLU A 107 9.30 8.20 3.79
C GLU A 107 8.97 7.20 4.91
N MET A 108 8.11 6.23 4.62
CA MET A 108 7.72 5.18 5.57
C MET A 108 8.77 4.07 5.73
N ALA A 109 9.81 4.06 4.89
CA ALA A 109 10.79 2.97 4.79
C ALA A 109 10.15 1.58 4.58
N VAL A 110 9.13 1.49 3.72
CA VAL A 110 8.42 0.24 3.36
C VAL A 110 8.67 -0.14 1.90
N ARG A 111 8.42 -1.42 1.56
CA ARG A 111 8.41 -1.87 0.17
C ARG A 111 7.14 -1.35 -0.51
N CYS A 112 7.32 -0.81 -1.71
CA CYS A 112 6.22 -0.28 -2.51
C CYS A 112 5.78 -1.31 -3.54
N GLU A 113 4.48 -1.55 -3.62
CA GLU A 113 3.86 -2.27 -4.72
C GLU A 113 2.78 -1.37 -5.34
N ILE A 114 2.80 -1.26 -6.67
CA ILE A 114 1.82 -0.46 -7.42
C ILE A 114 0.88 -1.41 -8.12
N VAL A 115 -0.42 -1.22 -7.92
CA VAL A 115 -1.49 -1.99 -8.55
C VAL A 115 -2.26 -1.05 -9.48
N ALA A 116 -2.35 -1.37 -10.77
CA ALA A 116 -3.26 -0.68 -11.68
C ALA A 116 -4.65 -1.31 -11.56
N GLN A 117 -5.67 -0.49 -11.31
CA GLN A 117 -7.05 -0.94 -11.13
C GLN A 117 -8.02 -0.01 -11.87
N ALA A 118 -9.01 -0.57 -12.55
CA ALA A 118 -10.03 0.21 -13.23
C ALA A 118 -10.83 1.08 -12.24
N TRP A 119 -11.19 2.30 -12.65
CA TRP A 119 -11.86 3.29 -11.81
C TRP A 119 -13.06 2.75 -10.99
N PRO A 120 -14.02 2.03 -11.57
CA PRO A 120 -15.22 1.57 -10.84
C PRO A 120 -14.90 0.60 -9.71
N ASP A 121 -13.78 -0.12 -9.82
CA ASP A 121 -13.39 -1.18 -8.89
C ASP A 121 -12.50 -0.65 -7.76
N LEU A 122 -12.03 0.61 -7.84
CA LEU A 122 -11.05 1.16 -6.89
C LEU A 122 -11.51 1.06 -5.42
N ILE A 123 -12.73 1.48 -5.12
CA ILE A 123 -13.27 1.38 -3.75
C ILE A 123 -13.70 -0.06 -3.41
N PRO A 124 -14.46 -0.78 -4.26
CA PRO A 124 -14.82 -2.17 -4.00
C PRO A 124 -13.64 -3.07 -3.65
N ASP A 125 -12.55 -2.99 -4.42
CA ASP A 125 -11.36 -3.83 -4.21
C ASP A 125 -10.51 -3.37 -3.00
N LEU A 126 -10.61 -2.10 -2.59
CA LEU A 126 -10.04 -1.65 -1.32
C LEU A 126 -10.77 -2.30 -0.15
N LEU A 127 -12.11 -2.34 -0.19
CA LEU A 127 -12.96 -2.93 0.85
C LEU A 127 -12.72 -4.44 1.03
N THR A 128 -12.24 -5.13 -0.01
CA THR A 128 -11.86 -6.55 0.03
C THR A 128 -10.36 -6.79 0.25
N HIS A 129 -9.59 -5.74 0.56
CA HIS A 129 -8.15 -5.77 0.84
C HIS A 129 -7.27 -6.26 -0.34
N HIS A 130 -7.69 -6.05 -1.59
CA HIS A 130 -6.84 -6.31 -2.76
C HIS A 130 -5.59 -5.42 -2.78
N TYR A 131 -5.67 -4.25 -2.13
CA TYR A 131 -4.57 -3.33 -1.84
C TYR A 131 -4.88 -2.54 -0.58
N ASP A 132 -3.92 -1.73 -0.12
CA ASP A 132 -3.95 -1.11 1.21
C ASP A 132 -4.35 0.38 1.16
N ALA A 133 -4.14 1.03 0.00
CA ALA A 133 -4.49 2.44 -0.21
C ALA A 133 -4.72 2.75 -1.70
N ILE A 134 -5.46 3.83 -1.99
CA ILE A 134 -5.73 4.34 -3.35
C ILE A 134 -5.12 5.74 -3.53
N ILE A 135 -4.35 5.92 -4.61
CA ILE A 135 -3.87 7.22 -5.12
C ILE A 135 -4.29 7.31 -6.59
N ALA A 136 -5.43 7.94 -6.86
CA ALA A 136 -6.04 7.93 -8.19
C ALA A 136 -6.79 9.24 -8.51
N ALA A 137 -6.24 10.39 -8.15
CA ALA A 137 -6.87 11.71 -8.26
C ALA A 137 -8.35 11.78 -7.78
N MET A 138 -8.72 10.91 -6.84
CA MET A 138 -10.10 10.68 -6.47
C MET A 138 -10.67 11.85 -5.67
N SER A 139 -11.76 12.42 -6.18
CA SER A 139 -12.50 13.47 -5.47
C SER A 139 -13.08 12.94 -4.16
N ILE A 140 -12.89 13.71 -3.09
CA ILE A 140 -13.49 13.45 -1.78
C ILE A 140 -14.97 13.87 -1.86
N THR A 141 -15.87 12.91 -1.71
CA THR A 141 -17.33 13.12 -1.68
C THR A 141 -17.91 12.47 -0.44
N GLU A 142 -19.07 12.95 0.01
CA GLU A 142 -19.75 12.40 1.19
C GLU A 142 -20.03 10.89 1.03
N ALA A 143 -20.54 10.48 -0.14
CA ALA A 143 -20.83 9.08 -0.45
C ALA A 143 -19.58 8.17 -0.38
N ARG A 144 -18.40 8.68 -0.78
CA ARG A 144 -17.14 7.93 -0.66
C ARG A 144 -16.62 7.94 0.77
N GLN A 145 -16.73 9.07 1.48
CA GLN A 145 -16.33 9.18 2.89
C GLN A 145 -17.14 8.25 3.83
N GLN A 146 -18.36 7.89 3.44
CA GLN A 146 -19.14 6.87 4.15
C GLN A 146 -18.55 5.46 4.02
N GLN A 147 -17.75 5.19 2.98
CA GLN A 147 -17.19 3.86 2.71
C GLN A 147 -15.71 3.76 3.11
N VAL A 148 -14.93 4.82 2.87
CA VAL A 148 -13.47 4.84 3.04
C VAL A 148 -13.03 6.14 3.71
N ALA A 149 -11.88 6.11 4.38
CA ALA A 149 -11.24 7.31 4.91
C ALA A 149 -10.41 7.98 3.82
N PHE A 150 -10.28 9.31 3.89
CA PHE A 150 -9.40 10.09 3.03
C PHE A 150 -8.34 10.82 3.83
N THR A 151 -7.17 10.97 3.23
CA THR A 151 -6.18 11.96 3.66
C THR A 151 -6.66 13.38 3.36
N GLU A 152 -5.87 14.37 3.78
CA GLU A 152 -5.95 15.69 3.17
C GLU A 152 -5.76 15.60 1.64
N LYS A 153 -6.36 16.56 0.92
CA LYS A 153 -6.24 16.63 -0.54
C LYS A 153 -4.79 16.89 -0.93
N TYR A 154 -4.26 16.10 -1.87
CA TYR A 154 -2.92 16.32 -2.43
C TYR A 154 -2.95 17.10 -3.76
N ALA A 155 -4.14 17.23 -4.37
CA ALA A 155 -4.37 17.99 -5.58
C ALA A 155 -5.80 18.57 -5.59
N GLN A 156 -6.00 19.67 -6.30
CA GLN A 156 -7.31 20.24 -6.59
C GLN A 156 -7.46 20.42 -8.09
N LEU A 157 -8.31 19.59 -8.70
CA LEU A 157 -8.46 19.49 -10.14
C LEU A 157 -9.85 20.02 -10.54
N PRO A 158 -9.92 21.09 -11.33
CA PRO A 158 -11.21 21.60 -11.78
C PRO A 158 -11.74 20.78 -12.96
N SER A 159 -13.03 20.46 -12.95
CA SER A 159 -13.70 19.85 -14.12
C SER A 159 -13.80 20.83 -15.28
N ARG A 160 -13.65 20.33 -16.50
CA ARG A 160 -13.72 21.10 -17.76
C ARG A 160 -14.43 20.31 -18.83
N TYR A 161 -15.21 20.99 -19.66
CA TYR A 161 -15.66 20.45 -20.94
C TYR A 161 -14.53 20.48 -21.95
N VAL A 162 -14.47 19.45 -22.79
CA VAL A 162 -13.51 19.36 -23.89
C VAL A 162 -14.28 18.95 -25.14
N ALA A 163 -14.01 19.62 -26.25
CA ALA A 163 -14.56 19.30 -27.56
C ALA A 163 -13.50 19.49 -28.64
N ARG A 164 -13.81 19.05 -29.86
CA ARG A 164 -13.00 19.40 -31.03
C ARG A 164 -12.96 20.92 -31.20
N ARG A 165 -11.85 21.45 -31.69
CA ARG A 165 -11.66 22.90 -31.90
C ARG A 165 -12.68 23.51 -32.87
N ASP A 166 -13.18 22.72 -33.80
CA ASP A 166 -14.16 23.10 -34.81
C ASP A 166 -15.61 22.76 -34.42
N ALA A 167 -15.84 22.32 -33.18
CA ALA A 167 -17.18 22.08 -32.68
C ALA A 167 -17.88 23.41 -32.41
N ASP A 168 -19.05 23.61 -33.02
CA ASP A 168 -19.93 24.74 -32.73
C ASP A 168 -20.72 24.45 -31.44
N LEU A 169 -20.05 24.67 -30.30
CA LEU A 169 -20.58 24.42 -28.96
C LEU A 169 -20.38 25.64 -28.08
N THR A 170 -21.42 25.95 -27.30
CA THR A 170 -21.33 26.89 -26.19
C THR A 170 -21.37 26.09 -24.89
N PHE A 171 -20.32 26.19 -24.07
CA PHE A 171 -20.19 25.44 -22.81
C PHE A 171 -21.02 26.04 -21.67
N THR A 172 -22.33 26.17 -21.90
CA THR A 172 -23.34 26.50 -20.89
C THR A 172 -24.41 25.39 -20.88
N PRO A 173 -25.20 25.25 -19.80
CA PRO A 173 -26.29 24.27 -19.76
C PRO A 173 -27.23 24.35 -20.98
N GLU A 174 -27.60 25.55 -21.40
CA GLU A 174 -28.47 25.77 -22.56
C GLU A 174 -27.76 25.41 -23.88
N GLY A 175 -26.48 25.78 -24.00
CA GLY A 175 -25.67 25.50 -25.20
C GLY A 175 -25.34 24.02 -25.40
N LEU A 176 -25.38 23.24 -24.32
CA LEU A 176 -25.16 21.79 -24.33
C LEU A 176 -26.46 20.98 -24.37
N GLN A 177 -27.63 21.63 -24.35
CA GLN A 177 -28.91 20.94 -24.35
C GLN A 177 -29.10 20.14 -25.64
N GLY A 178 -29.53 18.88 -25.50
CA GLY A 178 -29.69 17.94 -26.61
C GLY A 178 -28.39 17.46 -27.26
N LYS A 179 -27.22 17.77 -26.66
CA LYS A 179 -25.93 17.21 -27.07
C LYS A 179 -25.64 15.91 -26.33
N VAL A 180 -24.83 15.04 -26.93
CA VAL A 180 -24.33 13.83 -26.27
C VAL A 180 -23.06 14.19 -25.49
N LEU A 181 -23.11 14.01 -24.17
CA LEU A 181 -22.00 14.28 -23.26
C LEU A 181 -21.37 12.95 -22.83
N GLY A 182 -20.07 12.78 -23.11
CA GLY A 182 -19.29 11.63 -22.65
C GLY A 182 -18.63 11.91 -21.31
N VAL A 183 -18.80 11.01 -20.35
CA VAL A 183 -18.20 11.06 -19.01
C VAL A 183 -17.73 9.66 -18.61
N VAL A 184 -16.74 9.61 -17.71
CA VAL A 184 -16.37 8.35 -17.05
C VAL A 184 -17.39 8.10 -15.96
N LYS A 185 -18.00 6.91 -15.97
CA LYS A 185 -19.03 6.54 -15.00
C LYS A 185 -18.51 6.60 -13.55
N ASP A 186 -19.40 6.88 -12.60
CA ASP A 186 -19.12 6.88 -11.16
C ASP A 186 -18.05 7.93 -10.78
N THR A 187 -17.97 9.01 -11.55
CA THR A 187 -17.16 10.20 -11.29
C THR A 187 -18.03 11.39 -10.89
N VAL A 188 -17.43 12.42 -10.30
CA VAL A 188 -18.17 13.66 -9.99
C VAL A 188 -18.63 14.39 -11.26
N GLN A 189 -18.01 14.11 -12.41
CA GLN A 189 -18.45 14.60 -13.71
C GLN A 189 -19.69 13.86 -14.19
N ASP A 190 -19.77 12.55 -13.95
CA ASP A 190 -20.96 11.74 -14.23
C ASP A 190 -22.15 12.19 -13.36
N ASP A 191 -21.95 12.31 -12.05
CA ASP A 191 -22.97 12.84 -11.13
C ASP A 191 -23.50 14.20 -11.60
N TYR A 192 -22.58 15.09 -12.01
CA TYR A 192 -22.95 16.41 -12.50
C TYR A 192 -23.71 16.35 -13.83
N VAL A 193 -23.22 15.61 -14.82
CA VAL A 193 -23.85 15.54 -16.14
C VAL A 193 -25.24 14.90 -16.02
N THR A 194 -25.36 13.78 -15.32
CA THR A 194 -26.64 13.11 -15.07
C THR A 194 -27.63 14.04 -14.36
N ALA A 195 -27.19 14.78 -13.35
CA ALA A 195 -28.06 15.70 -12.61
C ALA A 195 -28.52 16.91 -13.43
N GLN A 196 -27.71 17.39 -14.39
CA GLN A 196 -28.03 18.59 -15.17
C GLN A 196 -28.73 18.29 -16.50
N PHE A 197 -28.42 17.15 -17.13
CA PHE A 197 -28.82 16.86 -18.52
C PHE A 197 -29.67 15.60 -18.68
N GLY A 198 -29.84 14.80 -17.61
CA GLY A 198 -30.51 13.50 -17.65
C GLY A 198 -29.65 12.38 -18.23
#